data_AF-A0A8H6DB28-F1
#
_entry.id   AF-A0A8H6DB28-F1
#
_cell.length_a   1.000
_cell.length_b   1.000
_cell.length_c   1.000
_cell.angle_alpha   90.00
_cell.angle_beta   90.00
_cell.angle_gamma   90.00
#
_symmetry.space_group_name_H-M   'P 1'
#
loop_
_entity.id
_entity.type
_entity.pdbx_description
1 polymer ?
#
loop_
_entity_poly.entity_id
_entity_poly.type
_entity_poly.pdbx_seq_one_letter_code
_entity_poly.pdbx_strand_id
1 'polypeptide(L)'
;MLAVLSISALHLSHFSTERKEFLREKAIVYHNQALSIAAPFIDAYDNTNAQELFAFSILTIYYSFAQTPAKEDGPYPPWVVLINGCESFVALGNSTLSLGPFSDLLSKARKRFEIRKRAFKTDYVQQLKAFIDETVTDPAQHSIYQKALIALNQTFGVFYETDGDKDLVDIFSWTVPAKDFFEFVADEEPEALVVLSYFCVLLHKLPSQWWLSGWVNHIMTRIYASVGERYLVNMDIFKRVDTVTDTKPDFKLYRYTPSLPAAIVTLVIFAILSCLHIWRLSKARAWYFIPFAVGGAFETIGYAARIVSHNDKDSIPAFTVQAILILVAPALFAASIYMILGRIIISLRAQHLSLIPVRWLTKVFVCGDILSFSLQAAGGGIQASRKIGAYDRGEKVILAGLFVQIVVFGFFVITSGLFHRKCLNNPTPAARENVFPWKLDLNVLYTVSILILVRSIFRVVEYTQGNGGFLISHEVFLYVFDALLMVMVMAIFLIWYVDHLQYKDADHYDLEPCVDDDTNSP
;
A
#
# COMPACT_ATOMS: atom_id res chain seq x y z
N MET A 1 -31.35 -11.02 -19.15
CA MET A 1 -31.26 -9.62 -18.64
C MET A 1 -31.31 -9.54 -17.12
N LEU A 2 -32.32 -10.13 -16.45
CA LEU A 2 -32.44 -10.08 -14.98
C LEU A 2 -31.19 -10.60 -14.23
N ALA A 3 -30.58 -11.70 -14.69
CA ALA A 3 -29.33 -12.21 -14.11
C ALA A 3 -28.13 -11.25 -14.26
N VAL A 4 -28.13 -10.38 -15.29
CA VAL A 4 -27.11 -9.34 -15.44
C VAL A 4 -27.38 -8.21 -14.44
N LEU A 5 -28.65 -7.84 -14.25
CA LEU A 5 -29.06 -6.82 -13.28
C LEU A 5 -28.78 -7.26 -11.84
N SER A 6 -28.93 -8.55 -11.51
CA SER A 6 -28.60 -9.05 -10.18
C SER A 6 -27.11 -8.90 -9.84
N ILE A 7 -26.22 -9.30 -10.75
CA ILE A 7 -24.77 -9.12 -10.56
C ILE A 7 -24.40 -7.64 -10.54
N SER A 8 -25.00 -6.83 -11.42
CA SER A 8 -24.75 -5.39 -11.45
C SER A 8 -25.13 -4.71 -10.12
N ALA A 9 -26.26 -5.12 -9.54
CA ALA A 9 -26.70 -4.65 -8.23
C ALA A 9 -25.72 -5.08 -7.12
N LEU A 10 -25.21 -6.32 -7.14
CA LEU A 10 -24.17 -6.78 -6.20
C LEU A 10 -22.86 -5.99 -6.36
N HIS A 11 -22.41 -5.77 -7.60
CA HIS A 11 -21.21 -5.00 -7.88
C HIS A 11 -21.34 -3.56 -7.36
N LEU A 12 -22.46 -2.89 -7.64
CA LEU A 12 -22.72 -1.54 -7.12
C LEU A 12 -22.80 -1.51 -5.58
N SER A 13 -23.35 -2.55 -4.95
CA SER A 13 -23.41 -2.66 -3.49
C SER A 13 -22.02 -2.70 -2.83
N HIS A 14 -20.99 -3.12 -3.56
CA HIS A 14 -19.62 -3.14 -3.07
C HIS A 14 -19.04 -1.72 -2.90
N PHE A 15 -19.45 -0.78 -3.75
CA PHE A 15 -18.93 0.61 -3.74
C PHE A 15 -19.82 1.59 -2.97
N SER A 16 -21.10 1.28 -2.78
CA SER A 16 -22.05 2.17 -2.09
C SER A 16 -22.30 1.70 -0.66
N THR A 17 -21.78 2.43 0.33
CA THR A 17 -22.05 2.15 1.75
C THR A 17 -23.49 2.45 2.15
N GLU A 18 -24.07 3.51 1.60
CA GLU A 18 -25.42 3.99 1.94
C GLU A 18 -26.54 3.09 1.37
N ARG A 19 -26.39 2.60 0.13
CA ARG A 19 -27.40 1.78 -0.55
C ARG A 19 -27.08 0.29 -0.56
N LYS A 20 -26.10 -0.14 0.24
CA LYS A 20 -25.57 -1.50 0.21
C LYS A 20 -26.68 -2.56 0.38
N GLU A 21 -27.47 -2.42 1.44
CA GLU A 21 -28.52 -3.39 1.79
C GLU A 21 -29.63 -3.41 0.75
N PHE A 22 -30.13 -2.24 0.35
CA PHE A 22 -31.11 -2.10 -0.71
C PHE A 22 -30.66 -2.74 -2.04
N LEU A 23 -29.41 -2.50 -2.46
CA LEU A 23 -28.87 -3.06 -3.69
C LEU A 23 -28.69 -4.59 -3.60
N ARG A 24 -28.32 -5.11 -2.42
CA ARG A 24 -28.25 -6.56 -2.19
C ARG A 24 -29.63 -7.21 -2.24
N GLU A 25 -30.63 -6.59 -1.62
CA GLU A 25 -32.01 -7.05 -1.69
C GLU A 25 -32.51 -7.07 -3.15
N LYS A 26 -32.26 -6.00 -3.91
CA LYS A 26 -32.57 -5.95 -5.34
C LYS A 26 -31.86 -7.05 -6.13
N ALA A 27 -30.61 -7.34 -5.83
CA ALA A 27 -29.89 -8.42 -6.47
C ALA A 27 -30.56 -9.78 -6.24
N ILE A 28 -30.98 -10.07 -5.00
CA ILE A 28 -31.69 -11.30 -4.64
C ILE A 28 -33.00 -11.40 -5.41
N VAL A 29 -33.80 -10.31 -5.41
CA VAL A 29 -35.07 -10.27 -6.14
C VAL A 29 -34.87 -10.55 -7.64
N TYR A 30 -33.92 -9.86 -8.27
CA TYR A 30 -33.66 -10.06 -9.71
C TYR A 30 -33.16 -11.47 -10.02
N HIS A 31 -32.31 -12.05 -9.17
CA HIS A 31 -31.83 -13.40 -9.39
C HIS A 31 -32.94 -14.44 -9.22
N ASN A 32 -33.76 -14.33 -8.18
CA ASN A 32 -34.89 -15.25 -7.95
C ASN A 32 -35.92 -15.18 -9.09
N GLN A 33 -36.21 -13.99 -9.60
CA GLN A 33 -37.07 -13.83 -10.78
C GLN A 33 -36.44 -14.46 -12.03
N ALA A 34 -35.14 -14.25 -12.25
CA ALA A 34 -34.43 -14.85 -13.37
C ALA A 34 -34.46 -16.39 -13.29
N LEU A 35 -34.25 -16.96 -12.10
CA LEU A 35 -34.30 -18.40 -11.85
C LEU A 35 -35.70 -18.96 -12.09
N SER A 36 -36.75 -18.30 -11.61
CA SER A 36 -38.14 -18.73 -11.84
C SER A 36 -38.51 -18.74 -13.33
N ILE A 37 -37.97 -17.81 -14.12
CA ILE A 37 -38.16 -17.80 -15.57
C ILE A 37 -37.34 -18.90 -16.25
N ALA A 38 -36.10 -19.13 -15.80
CA ALA A 38 -35.19 -20.11 -16.40
C ALA A 38 -35.59 -21.56 -16.10
N ALA A 39 -36.15 -21.85 -14.91
CA ALA A 39 -36.49 -23.19 -14.45
C ALA A 39 -37.24 -24.07 -15.49
N PRO A 40 -38.36 -23.64 -16.10
CA PRO A 40 -39.05 -24.47 -17.09
C PRO A 40 -38.23 -24.74 -18.35
N PHE A 41 -37.29 -23.85 -18.72
CA PHE A 41 -36.40 -24.06 -19.87
C PHE A 41 -35.23 -24.99 -19.52
N ILE A 42 -34.81 -25.05 -18.25
CA ILE A 42 -33.82 -26.03 -17.79
C ILE A 42 -34.38 -27.45 -17.92
N ASP A 43 -35.64 -27.66 -17.51
CA ASP A 43 -36.31 -28.96 -17.63
C ASP A 43 -36.57 -29.35 -19.10
N ALA A 44 -36.78 -28.35 -19.97
CA ALA A 44 -36.98 -28.51 -21.41
C ALA A 44 -35.74 -28.11 -22.23
N TYR A 45 -34.55 -28.52 -21.77
CA TYR A 45 -33.29 -28.20 -22.43
C TYR A 45 -33.26 -28.70 -23.89
N ASP A 46 -32.90 -27.82 -24.83
CA ASP A 46 -32.67 -28.17 -26.23
C ASP A 46 -31.58 -27.29 -26.90
N ASN A 47 -31.30 -27.55 -28.17
CA ASN A 47 -30.29 -26.78 -28.92
C ASN A 47 -30.68 -25.31 -29.19
N THR A 48 -31.96 -24.96 -29.08
CA THR A 48 -32.46 -23.60 -29.34
C THR A 48 -32.29 -22.68 -28.14
N ASN A 49 -32.30 -23.23 -26.92
CA ASN A 49 -32.15 -22.49 -25.67
C ASN A 49 -30.79 -22.71 -24.96
N ALA A 50 -29.94 -23.57 -25.53
CA ALA A 50 -28.65 -23.95 -24.95
C ALA A 50 -27.73 -22.76 -24.63
N GLN A 51 -27.66 -21.76 -25.52
CA GLN A 51 -26.74 -20.61 -25.35
C GLN A 51 -27.17 -19.71 -24.19
N GLU A 52 -28.47 -19.45 -24.10
CA GLU A 52 -29.10 -18.61 -23.08
C GLU A 52 -29.01 -19.26 -21.71
N LEU A 53 -29.28 -20.56 -21.63
CA LEU A 53 -29.15 -21.34 -20.38
C LEU A 53 -27.70 -21.43 -19.94
N PHE A 54 -26.76 -21.61 -20.88
CA PHE A 54 -25.33 -21.59 -20.56
C PHE A 54 -24.89 -20.21 -20.03
N ALA A 55 -25.30 -19.12 -20.68
CA ALA A 55 -25.04 -17.76 -20.20
C ALA A 55 -25.63 -17.52 -18.81
N PHE A 56 -26.88 -17.95 -18.59
CA PHE A 56 -27.55 -17.86 -17.29
C PHE A 56 -26.83 -18.65 -16.20
N SER A 57 -26.33 -19.84 -16.51
CA SER A 57 -25.57 -20.68 -15.56
C SER A 57 -24.26 -20.00 -15.12
N ILE A 58 -23.50 -19.41 -16.06
CA ILE A 58 -22.28 -18.65 -15.76
C ILE A 58 -22.60 -17.46 -14.85
N LEU A 59 -23.63 -16.68 -15.19
CA LEU A 59 -24.04 -15.54 -14.38
C LEU A 59 -24.51 -15.96 -12.98
N THR A 60 -25.12 -17.13 -12.85
CA THR A 60 -25.55 -17.69 -11.56
C THR A 60 -24.36 -18.08 -10.68
N ILE A 61 -23.28 -18.61 -11.27
CA ILE A 61 -22.02 -18.87 -10.56
C ILE A 61 -21.43 -17.55 -10.02
N TYR A 62 -21.31 -16.51 -10.87
CA TYR A 62 -20.80 -15.21 -10.43
C TYR A 62 -21.69 -14.53 -9.38
N TYR A 63 -23.01 -14.65 -9.52
CA TYR A 63 -23.95 -14.19 -8.50
C TYR A 63 -23.71 -14.90 -7.16
N SER A 64 -23.56 -16.23 -7.18
CA SER A 64 -23.29 -17.03 -5.97
C SER A 64 -21.97 -16.65 -5.31
N PHE A 65 -20.90 -16.47 -6.08
CA PHE A 65 -19.65 -15.98 -5.51
C PHE A 65 -19.83 -14.58 -4.90
N ALA A 66 -20.47 -13.66 -5.62
CA ALA A 66 -20.63 -12.28 -5.17
C ALA A 66 -21.53 -12.12 -3.92
N GLN A 67 -22.26 -13.16 -3.53
CA GLN A 67 -22.92 -13.19 -2.23
C GLN A 67 -21.88 -13.24 -1.11
N THR A 68 -22.13 -12.48 -0.04
CA THR A 68 -21.28 -12.55 1.15
C THR A 68 -21.76 -13.74 1.98
N PRO A 69 -20.87 -14.64 2.40
CA PRO A 69 -21.26 -15.76 3.25
C PRO A 69 -21.89 -15.25 4.54
N ALA A 70 -23.01 -15.85 4.94
CA ALA A 70 -23.64 -15.59 6.21
C ALA A 70 -22.86 -16.31 7.33
N LYS A 71 -22.93 -15.80 8.56
CA LYS A 71 -22.23 -16.38 9.70
C LYS A 71 -22.64 -17.85 9.96
N GLU A 72 -23.89 -18.18 9.63
CA GLU A 72 -24.48 -19.50 9.85
C GLU A 72 -24.10 -20.52 8.76
N ASP A 73 -23.67 -20.04 7.57
CA ASP A 73 -23.32 -20.91 6.44
C ASP A 73 -22.17 -21.86 6.80
N GLY A 74 -22.37 -23.15 6.50
CA GLY A 74 -21.37 -24.21 6.66
C GLY A 74 -20.09 -24.00 5.82
N PRO A 75 -19.09 -24.89 5.96
CA PRO A 75 -17.86 -24.82 5.18
C PRO A 75 -18.06 -25.15 3.71
N TYR A 76 -19.15 -25.84 3.35
CA TYR A 76 -19.47 -26.23 1.98
C TYR A 76 -19.96 -25.04 1.13
N PRO A 77 -19.19 -24.59 0.13
CA PRO A 77 -19.55 -23.39 -0.61
C PRO A 77 -20.67 -23.65 -1.63
N PRO A 78 -21.74 -22.84 -1.66
CA PRO A 78 -22.88 -23.05 -2.57
C PRO A 78 -22.51 -23.03 -4.06
N TRP A 79 -21.44 -22.31 -4.42
CA TRP A 79 -20.97 -22.22 -5.81
C TRP A 79 -20.36 -23.53 -6.34
N VAL A 80 -19.97 -24.48 -5.48
CA VAL A 80 -19.46 -25.79 -5.92
C VAL A 80 -20.53 -26.55 -6.69
N VAL A 81 -21.75 -26.61 -6.14
CA VAL A 81 -22.91 -27.26 -6.79
C VAL A 81 -23.21 -26.62 -8.13
N LEU A 82 -23.14 -25.28 -8.20
CA LEU A 82 -23.43 -24.53 -9.42
C LEU A 82 -22.39 -24.76 -10.52
N ILE A 83 -21.11 -24.87 -10.16
CA ILE A 83 -20.04 -25.17 -11.13
C ILE A 83 -20.24 -26.59 -11.68
N ASN A 84 -20.56 -27.57 -10.82
CA ASN A 84 -20.86 -28.93 -11.26
C ASN A 84 -22.12 -28.99 -12.15
N GLY A 85 -23.16 -28.20 -11.85
CA GLY A 85 -24.32 -28.07 -12.72
C GLY A 85 -24.02 -27.45 -14.09
N CYS A 86 -23.06 -26.54 -14.16
CA CYS A 86 -22.61 -25.92 -15.41
C CYS A 86 -21.89 -26.92 -16.35
N GLU A 87 -21.16 -27.89 -15.78
CA GLU A 87 -20.57 -28.99 -16.56
C GLU A 87 -21.64 -29.75 -17.36
N SER A 88 -22.78 -30.06 -16.75
CA SER A 88 -23.89 -30.76 -17.40
C SER A 88 -24.39 -30.03 -18.65
N PHE A 89 -24.49 -28.70 -18.60
CA PHE A 89 -24.88 -27.89 -19.76
C PHE A 89 -23.84 -27.92 -20.88
N VAL A 90 -22.55 -27.92 -20.53
CA VAL A 90 -21.47 -28.06 -21.52
C VAL A 90 -21.49 -29.44 -22.16
N ALA A 91 -21.78 -30.49 -21.39
CA ALA A 91 -21.87 -31.86 -21.89
C ALA A 91 -23.09 -32.05 -22.82
N LEU A 92 -24.25 -31.52 -22.44
CA LEU A 92 -25.51 -31.61 -23.22
C LEU A 92 -25.46 -30.77 -24.51
N GLY A 93 -24.79 -29.60 -24.47
CA GLY A 93 -24.80 -28.61 -25.54
C GLY A 93 -23.53 -28.52 -26.37
N ASN A 94 -22.56 -29.43 -26.21
CA ASN A 94 -21.18 -29.26 -26.69
C ASN A 94 -21.10 -28.85 -28.18
N SER A 95 -21.88 -29.49 -29.07
CA SER A 95 -21.90 -29.15 -30.50
C SER A 95 -22.44 -27.74 -30.75
N THR A 96 -23.59 -27.40 -30.17
CA THR A 96 -24.26 -26.10 -30.32
C THR A 96 -23.44 -24.97 -29.68
N LEU A 97 -22.96 -25.16 -28.46
CA LEU A 97 -22.15 -24.19 -27.71
C LEU A 97 -20.81 -23.92 -28.40
N SER A 98 -20.18 -24.96 -28.98
CA SER A 98 -18.90 -24.83 -29.69
C SER A 98 -18.98 -24.08 -31.02
N LEU A 99 -20.18 -23.96 -31.60
CA LEU A 99 -20.43 -23.22 -32.85
C LEU A 99 -21.03 -21.82 -32.60
N GLY A 100 -21.40 -21.53 -31.35
CA GLY A 100 -22.05 -20.28 -30.98
C GLY A 100 -21.09 -19.20 -30.44
N PRO A 101 -21.65 -18.14 -29.81
CA PRO A 101 -20.88 -17.00 -29.30
C PRO A 101 -19.91 -17.34 -28.17
N PHE A 102 -20.07 -18.49 -27.50
CA PHE A 102 -19.15 -18.97 -26.45
C PHE A 102 -18.04 -19.90 -26.96
N SER A 103 -17.94 -20.10 -28.28
CA SER A 103 -16.95 -20.99 -28.92
C SER A 103 -15.52 -20.68 -28.48
N ASP A 104 -15.11 -19.41 -28.52
CA ASP A 104 -13.77 -18.96 -28.10
C ASP A 104 -13.52 -19.21 -26.61
N LEU A 105 -14.50 -18.91 -25.76
CA LEU A 105 -14.43 -19.15 -24.31
C LEU A 105 -14.23 -20.65 -24.02
N LEU A 106 -15.01 -21.51 -24.67
CA LEU A 106 -14.91 -22.96 -24.53
C LEU A 106 -13.61 -23.52 -25.12
N SER A 107 -13.10 -22.93 -26.21
CA SER A 107 -11.80 -23.30 -26.76
C SER A 107 -10.67 -22.98 -25.78
N LYS A 108 -10.72 -21.81 -25.12
CA LYS A 108 -9.76 -21.39 -24.11
C LYS A 108 -9.81 -22.31 -22.89
N ALA A 109 -11.01 -22.61 -22.40
CA ALA A 109 -11.21 -23.53 -21.30
C ALA A 109 -10.64 -24.92 -21.62
N ARG A 110 -10.96 -25.50 -22.79
CA ARG A 110 -10.42 -26.79 -23.23
C ARG A 110 -8.90 -26.81 -23.26
N LYS A 111 -8.25 -25.78 -23.84
CA LYS A 111 -6.78 -25.68 -23.85
C LYS A 111 -6.19 -25.70 -22.44
N ARG A 112 -6.84 -25.03 -21.48
CA ARG A 112 -6.39 -24.99 -20.07
C ARG A 112 -6.59 -26.33 -19.37
N PHE A 113 -7.70 -27.03 -19.62
CA PHE A 113 -7.89 -28.40 -19.14
C PHE A 113 -6.84 -29.37 -19.70
N GLU A 114 -6.42 -29.22 -20.95
CA GLU A 114 -5.34 -30.06 -21.52
C GLU A 114 -3.99 -29.81 -20.85
N ILE A 115 -3.64 -28.56 -20.53
CA ILE A 115 -2.41 -28.23 -19.77
C ILE A 115 -2.39 -29.00 -18.44
N ARG A 116 -3.54 -29.16 -17.78
CA ARG A 116 -3.66 -29.86 -16.50
C ARG A 116 -3.36 -31.36 -16.58
N LYS A 117 -3.49 -31.98 -17.75
CA LYS A 117 -3.17 -33.41 -17.95
C LYS A 117 -1.68 -33.68 -18.08
N ARG A 118 -0.84 -32.65 -18.24
CA ARG A 118 0.61 -32.82 -18.36
C ARG A 118 1.22 -33.30 -17.04
N ALA A 119 2.39 -33.92 -17.12
CA ALA A 119 3.18 -34.24 -15.94
C ALA A 119 3.79 -32.96 -15.34
N PHE A 120 3.63 -32.79 -14.03
CA PHE A 120 4.24 -31.71 -13.25
C PHE A 120 5.41 -32.26 -12.45
N LYS A 121 6.41 -31.42 -12.19
CA LYS A 121 7.67 -31.83 -11.54
C LYS A 121 7.49 -32.11 -10.06
N THR A 122 6.62 -31.34 -9.41
CA THR A 122 6.46 -31.35 -7.95
C THR A 122 5.14 -32.00 -7.54
N ASP A 123 5.16 -32.83 -6.49
CA ASP A 123 3.96 -33.33 -5.84
C ASP A 123 3.62 -32.43 -4.64
N TYR A 124 2.82 -31.40 -4.90
CA TYR A 124 2.44 -30.37 -3.93
C TYR A 124 1.54 -30.89 -2.80
N VAL A 125 0.91 -32.05 -3.00
CA VAL A 125 -0.05 -32.65 -2.04
C VAL A 125 0.46 -33.98 -1.49
N GLN A 126 1.75 -34.29 -1.63
CA GLN A 126 2.34 -35.56 -1.20
C GLN A 126 2.03 -35.88 0.27
N GLN A 127 2.18 -34.90 1.17
CA GLN A 127 1.92 -35.09 2.59
C GLN A 127 0.41 -35.26 2.88
N LEU A 128 -0.44 -34.56 2.14
CA LEU A 128 -1.89 -34.69 2.22
C LEU A 128 -2.37 -36.08 1.74
N LYS A 129 -1.76 -36.62 0.68
CA LYS A 129 -1.99 -38.00 0.23
C LYS A 129 -1.65 -39.00 1.32
N ALA A 130 -0.45 -38.91 1.90
CA ALA A 130 -0.02 -39.79 2.98
C ALA A 130 -0.96 -39.74 4.19
N PHE A 131 -1.46 -38.55 4.54
CA PHE A 131 -2.44 -38.38 5.59
C PHE A 131 -3.77 -39.09 5.28
N ILE A 132 -4.31 -38.89 4.08
CA ILE A 132 -5.55 -39.56 3.67
C ILE A 132 -5.38 -41.09 3.60
N ASP A 133 -4.20 -41.56 3.15
CA ASP A 133 -3.86 -42.99 3.13
C ASP A 133 -3.84 -43.60 4.54
N GLU A 134 -3.51 -42.80 5.56
CA GLU A 134 -3.51 -43.24 6.95
C GLU A 134 -4.91 -43.16 7.60
N THR A 135 -5.71 -42.14 7.27
CA THR A 135 -6.98 -41.87 7.97
C THR A 135 -8.20 -42.49 7.32
N VAL A 136 -8.26 -42.59 5.98
CA VAL A 136 -9.42 -43.10 5.25
C VAL A 136 -9.21 -44.58 4.92
N THR A 137 -9.90 -45.45 5.66
CA THR A 137 -9.72 -46.92 5.55
C THR A 137 -10.70 -47.59 4.61
N ASP A 138 -11.85 -46.99 4.33
CA ASP A 138 -12.83 -47.53 3.38
C ASP A 138 -12.30 -47.42 1.94
N PRO A 139 -12.15 -48.53 1.19
CA PRO A 139 -11.59 -48.50 -0.16
C PRO A 139 -12.41 -47.67 -1.16
N ALA A 140 -13.73 -47.61 -1.01
CA ALA A 140 -14.59 -46.86 -1.92
C ALA A 140 -14.44 -45.34 -1.72
N GLN A 141 -14.52 -44.87 -0.47
CA GLN A 141 -14.22 -43.49 -0.11
C GLN A 141 -12.78 -43.11 -0.49
N HIS A 142 -11.81 -43.95 -0.13
CA HIS A 142 -10.38 -43.70 -0.42
C HIS A 142 -10.11 -43.44 -1.91
N SER A 143 -10.72 -44.24 -2.80
CA SER A 143 -10.64 -44.01 -4.25
C SER A 143 -11.19 -42.64 -4.68
N ILE A 144 -12.26 -42.15 -4.05
CA ILE A 144 -12.82 -40.81 -4.35
C ILE A 144 -11.86 -39.71 -3.88
N TYR A 145 -11.31 -39.82 -2.68
CA TYR A 145 -10.29 -38.89 -2.18
C TYR A 145 -9.05 -38.87 -3.08
N GLN A 146 -8.55 -40.03 -3.51
CA GLN A 146 -7.37 -40.13 -4.37
C GLN A 146 -7.59 -39.41 -5.71
N LYS A 147 -8.77 -39.57 -6.33
CA LYS A 147 -9.12 -38.81 -7.54
C LYS A 147 -9.10 -37.30 -7.29
N ALA A 148 -9.69 -36.84 -6.19
CA ALA A 148 -9.70 -35.42 -5.81
C ALA A 148 -8.28 -34.88 -5.53
N LEU A 149 -7.41 -35.66 -4.90
CA LEU A 149 -6.03 -35.28 -4.60
C LEU A 149 -5.13 -35.25 -5.83
N ILE A 150 -5.26 -36.21 -6.74
CA ILE A 150 -4.57 -36.19 -8.04
C ILE A 150 -4.96 -34.93 -8.80
N ALA A 151 -6.27 -34.67 -8.87
CA ALA A 151 -6.80 -33.50 -9.50
C ALA A 151 -6.28 -32.21 -8.83
N LEU A 152 -6.26 -32.15 -7.49
CA LEU A 152 -5.76 -31.00 -6.75
C LEU A 152 -4.28 -30.75 -7.04
N ASN A 153 -3.45 -31.81 -7.05
CA ASN A 153 -2.03 -31.71 -7.37
C ASN A 153 -1.80 -31.13 -8.78
N GLN A 154 -2.59 -31.57 -9.76
CA GLN A 154 -2.51 -31.02 -11.10
C GLN A 154 -2.87 -29.53 -11.12
N THR A 155 -3.86 -29.11 -10.32
CA THR A 155 -4.23 -27.69 -10.18
C THR A 155 -3.08 -26.87 -9.60
N PHE A 156 -2.39 -27.38 -8.56
CA PHE A 156 -1.16 -26.76 -8.04
C PHE A 156 -0.07 -26.69 -9.11
N GLY A 157 0.15 -27.77 -9.85
CA GLY A 157 1.12 -27.81 -10.94
C GLY A 157 0.81 -26.79 -12.04
N VAL A 158 -0.45 -26.65 -12.46
CA VAL A 158 -0.86 -25.61 -13.41
C VAL A 158 -0.52 -24.23 -12.85
N PHE A 159 -0.83 -24.00 -11.58
CA PHE A 159 -0.68 -22.69 -10.92
C PHE A 159 0.77 -22.24 -10.70
N TYR A 160 1.67 -23.19 -10.39
CA TYR A 160 3.06 -22.90 -10.02
C TYR A 160 4.09 -23.20 -11.12
N GLU A 161 3.79 -24.10 -12.06
CA GLU A 161 4.77 -24.56 -13.07
C GLU A 161 4.40 -24.16 -14.50
N THR A 162 3.32 -23.41 -14.71
CA THR A 162 2.93 -22.90 -16.04
C THR A 162 3.19 -21.40 -16.12
N ASP A 163 3.92 -20.98 -17.16
CA ASP A 163 4.11 -19.56 -17.46
C ASP A 163 2.86 -18.97 -18.11
N GLY A 164 2.49 -17.73 -17.73
CA GLY A 164 1.39 -16.96 -18.30
C GLY A 164 0.37 -16.44 -17.28
N ASP A 165 -0.67 -15.75 -17.78
CA ASP A 165 -1.74 -15.21 -16.96
C ASP A 165 -2.59 -16.33 -16.35
N LYS A 166 -2.61 -16.36 -15.02
CA LYS A 166 -3.47 -17.25 -14.22
C LYS A 166 -4.92 -16.82 -14.42
N ASP A 167 -5.80 -17.78 -14.70
CA ASP A 167 -7.24 -17.48 -14.77
C ASP A 167 -8.07 -18.49 -13.98
N LEU A 168 -9.29 -18.06 -13.64
CA LEU A 168 -10.18 -18.73 -12.71
C LEU A 168 -10.42 -20.19 -13.10
N VAL A 169 -10.46 -20.48 -14.40
CA VAL A 169 -10.62 -21.85 -14.91
C VAL A 169 -9.50 -22.76 -14.41
N ASP A 170 -8.28 -22.25 -14.24
CA ASP A 170 -7.14 -23.07 -13.80
C ASP A 170 -7.38 -23.62 -12.40
N ILE A 171 -8.00 -22.83 -11.52
CA ILE A 171 -8.27 -23.21 -10.12
C ILE A 171 -9.59 -23.95 -10.02
N PHE A 172 -10.69 -23.35 -10.48
CA PHE A 172 -12.02 -23.92 -10.34
C PHE A 172 -12.23 -25.19 -11.18
N SER A 173 -11.38 -25.46 -12.17
CA SER A 173 -11.37 -26.76 -12.86
C SER A 173 -11.19 -27.95 -11.92
N TRP A 174 -10.64 -27.75 -10.72
CA TRP A 174 -10.57 -28.81 -9.70
C TRP A 174 -11.93 -29.36 -9.30
N THR A 175 -12.95 -28.51 -9.28
CA THR A 175 -14.28 -28.88 -8.77
C THR A 175 -14.94 -30.01 -9.55
N VAL A 176 -14.74 -30.02 -10.88
CA VAL A 176 -15.31 -31.00 -11.81
C VAL A 176 -14.84 -32.45 -11.52
N PRO A 177 -13.54 -32.78 -11.56
CA PRO A 177 -13.07 -34.13 -11.22
C PRO A 177 -13.22 -34.48 -9.74
N ALA A 178 -13.40 -33.49 -8.86
CA ALA A 178 -13.63 -33.68 -7.43
C ALA A 178 -15.12 -33.67 -7.04
N LYS A 179 -16.05 -33.76 -8.01
CA LYS A 179 -17.49 -33.61 -7.75
C LYS A 179 -18.02 -34.57 -6.67
N ASP A 180 -17.62 -35.85 -6.73
CA ASP A 180 -18.08 -36.88 -5.80
C ASP A 180 -17.43 -36.71 -4.41
N PHE A 181 -16.25 -36.09 -4.36
CA PHE A 181 -15.55 -35.80 -3.09
C PHE A 181 -16.27 -34.72 -2.27
N PHE A 182 -17.03 -33.84 -2.92
CA PHE A 182 -17.72 -32.75 -2.23
C PHE A 182 -18.92 -33.20 -1.38
N GLU A 183 -19.42 -34.43 -1.57
CA GLU A 183 -20.41 -35.01 -0.66
C GLU A 183 -19.83 -35.12 0.76
N PHE A 184 -18.59 -35.58 0.90
CA PHE A 184 -17.89 -35.64 2.20
C PHE A 184 -17.65 -34.26 2.82
N VAL A 185 -17.45 -33.24 1.98
CA VAL A 185 -17.33 -31.84 2.46
C VAL A 185 -18.68 -31.32 2.96
N ALA A 186 -19.78 -31.66 2.28
CA ALA A 186 -21.13 -31.30 2.69
C ALA A 186 -21.53 -32.00 4.00
N ASP A 187 -21.06 -33.23 4.21
CA ASP A 187 -21.20 -33.98 5.45
C ASP A 187 -20.23 -33.52 6.56
N GLU A 188 -19.43 -32.48 6.30
CA GLU A 188 -18.42 -31.90 7.20
C GLU A 188 -17.39 -32.93 7.72
N GLU A 189 -17.04 -33.93 6.91
CA GLU A 189 -16.03 -34.93 7.31
C GLU A 189 -14.66 -34.25 7.53
N PRO A 190 -13.99 -34.49 8.68
CA PRO A 190 -12.72 -33.83 9.03
C PRO A 190 -11.65 -33.93 7.94
N GLU A 191 -11.48 -35.12 7.37
CA GLU A 191 -10.54 -35.42 6.30
C GLU A 191 -10.86 -34.61 5.02
N ALA A 192 -12.15 -34.50 4.68
CA ALA A 192 -12.59 -33.71 3.53
C ALA A 192 -12.34 -32.22 3.74
N LEU A 193 -12.58 -31.71 4.96
CA LEU A 193 -12.32 -30.31 5.30
C LEU A 193 -10.83 -29.97 5.26
N VAL A 194 -9.95 -30.90 5.67
CA VAL A 194 -8.49 -30.73 5.52
C VAL A 194 -8.12 -30.64 4.04
N VAL A 195 -8.66 -31.50 3.17
CA VAL A 195 -8.41 -31.43 1.72
C VAL A 195 -8.96 -30.12 1.12
N LEU A 196 -10.15 -29.69 1.51
CA LEU A 196 -10.74 -28.40 1.08
C LEU A 196 -9.84 -27.21 1.46
N SER A 197 -9.21 -27.25 2.63
CA SER A 197 -8.33 -26.17 3.08
C SER A 197 -7.14 -25.93 2.13
N TYR A 198 -6.64 -26.98 1.47
CA TYR A 198 -5.58 -26.86 0.46
C TYR A 198 -6.08 -26.17 -0.80
N PHE A 199 -7.31 -26.45 -1.21
CA PHE A 199 -7.94 -25.71 -2.31
C PHE A 199 -8.12 -24.22 -1.96
N CYS A 200 -8.48 -23.91 -0.72
CA CYS A 200 -8.58 -22.52 -0.25
C CYS A 200 -7.26 -21.74 -0.35
N VAL A 201 -6.10 -22.41 -0.26
CA VAL A 201 -4.78 -21.77 -0.49
C VAL A 201 -4.66 -21.23 -1.91
N LEU A 202 -5.12 -21.99 -2.91
CA LEU A 202 -5.13 -21.56 -4.30
C LEU A 202 -6.12 -20.40 -4.51
N LEU A 203 -7.32 -20.49 -3.91
CA LEU A 203 -8.30 -19.40 -3.98
C LEU A 203 -7.77 -18.09 -3.37
N HIS A 204 -7.03 -18.16 -2.27
CA HIS A 204 -6.42 -17.00 -1.64
C HIS A 204 -5.39 -16.30 -2.54
N LYS A 205 -4.77 -17.05 -3.45
CA LYS A 205 -3.74 -16.56 -4.36
C LYS A 205 -4.27 -15.92 -5.65
N LEU A 206 -5.58 -15.97 -5.89
CA LEU A 206 -6.17 -15.18 -6.95
C LEU A 206 -6.02 -13.68 -6.65
N PRO A 207 -5.81 -12.83 -7.68
CA PRO A 207 -5.90 -11.38 -7.52
C PRO A 207 -7.22 -11.03 -6.82
N SER A 208 -7.25 -9.95 -6.03
CA SER A 208 -8.44 -9.58 -5.24
C SER A 208 -9.65 -9.31 -6.14
N GLN A 209 -10.42 -10.36 -6.41
CA GLN A 209 -11.68 -10.28 -7.13
C GLN A 209 -12.76 -9.85 -6.15
N TRP A 210 -13.47 -8.75 -6.44
CA TRP A 210 -14.49 -8.21 -5.54
C TRP A 210 -15.56 -9.25 -5.17
N TRP A 211 -15.88 -10.15 -6.10
CA TRP A 211 -16.88 -11.21 -5.98
C TRP A 211 -16.39 -12.45 -5.21
N LEU A 212 -15.10 -12.58 -4.86
CA LEU A 212 -14.62 -13.64 -3.94
C LEU A 212 -14.28 -13.12 -2.55
N SER A 213 -14.48 -11.81 -2.32
CA SER A 213 -14.12 -11.15 -1.08
C SER A 213 -14.84 -11.76 0.12
N GLY A 214 -14.07 -12.32 1.07
CA GLY A 214 -14.57 -12.86 2.34
C GLY A 214 -14.83 -14.37 2.36
N TRP A 215 -14.97 -15.02 1.20
CA TRP A 215 -15.23 -16.47 1.13
C TRP A 215 -14.10 -17.32 1.70
N VAL A 216 -12.86 -17.05 1.30
CA VAL A 216 -11.69 -17.83 1.79
C VAL A 216 -11.59 -17.76 3.31
N ASN A 217 -11.74 -16.57 3.89
CA ASN A 217 -11.68 -16.40 5.33
C ASN A 217 -12.84 -17.11 6.04
N HIS A 218 -14.05 -17.03 5.48
CA HIS A 218 -15.23 -17.74 6.01
C HIS A 218 -15.02 -19.24 6.02
N ILE A 219 -14.69 -19.82 4.86
CA ILE A 219 -14.48 -21.27 4.70
C ILE A 219 -13.38 -21.75 5.64
N MET A 220 -12.23 -21.06 5.67
CA MET A 220 -11.13 -21.43 6.58
C MET A 220 -11.56 -21.34 8.05
N THR A 221 -12.28 -20.29 8.45
CA THR A 221 -12.77 -20.15 9.84
C THR A 221 -13.72 -21.29 10.21
N ARG A 222 -14.61 -21.68 9.29
CA ARG A 222 -15.54 -22.81 9.49
C ARG A 222 -14.79 -24.13 9.56
N ILE A 223 -13.81 -24.35 8.67
CA ILE A 223 -12.92 -25.52 8.75
C ILE A 223 -12.27 -25.56 10.13
N TYR A 224 -11.55 -24.51 10.56
CA TYR A 224 -10.89 -24.47 11.87
C TYR A 224 -11.84 -24.70 13.06
N ALA A 225 -13.11 -24.31 12.94
CA ALA A 225 -14.13 -24.55 13.96
C ALA A 225 -14.70 -25.98 13.94
N SER A 226 -14.77 -26.62 12.76
CA SER A 226 -15.33 -27.96 12.58
C SER A 226 -14.28 -29.08 12.76
N VAL A 227 -12.99 -28.85 12.46
CA VAL A 227 -11.93 -29.86 12.69
C VAL A 227 -11.41 -29.82 14.13
N GLY A 228 -11.35 -30.99 14.78
CA GLY A 228 -10.79 -31.12 16.13
C GLY A 228 -9.27 -30.89 16.20
N GLU A 229 -8.74 -30.64 17.40
CA GLU A 229 -7.32 -30.30 17.65
C GLU A 229 -6.32 -31.25 16.97
N ARG A 230 -6.63 -32.54 16.89
CA ARG A 230 -5.81 -33.55 16.19
C ARG A 230 -5.55 -33.20 14.73
N TYR A 231 -6.55 -32.66 14.03
CA TYR A 231 -6.47 -32.32 12.61
C TYR A 231 -5.87 -30.92 12.40
N LEU A 232 -6.03 -30.02 13.37
CA LEU A 232 -5.39 -28.70 13.35
C LEU A 232 -3.87 -28.81 13.33
N VAL A 233 -3.33 -29.70 14.16
CA VAL A 233 -1.88 -30.00 14.18
C VAL A 233 -1.41 -30.47 12.81
N ASN A 234 -2.19 -31.31 12.11
CA ASN A 234 -1.84 -31.74 10.75
C ASN A 234 -1.90 -30.58 9.74
N MET A 235 -2.91 -29.70 9.83
CA MET A 235 -3.03 -28.51 8.98
C MET A 235 -1.88 -27.49 9.14
N ASP A 236 -1.20 -27.51 10.28
CA ASP A 236 -0.01 -26.71 10.60
C ASP A 236 1.32 -27.45 10.30
N ILE A 237 1.35 -28.79 10.46
CA ILE A 237 2.50 -29.65 10.16
C ILE A 237 2.77 -29.73 8.67
N PHE A 238 1.71 -29.78 7.87
CA PHE A 238 1.89 -29.73 6.43
C PHE A 238 2.43 -28.36 6.06
N LYS A 239 3.75 -28.28 5.84
CA LYS A 239 4.39 -27.12 5.24
C LYS A 239 3.72 -26.91 3.88
N ARG A 240 2.68 -26.08 3.87
CA ARG A 240 2.01 -25.58 2.67
C ARG A 240 3.13 -24.96 1.86
N VAL A 241 3.53 -25.65 0.78
CA VAL A 241 4.70 -25.35 -0.06
C VAL A 241 5.09 -23.88 0.09
N ASP A 242 6.19 -23.66 0.81
CA ASP A 242 6.62 -22.33 1.25
C ASP A 242 6.53 -21.33 0.09
N THR A 243 6.05 -20.10 0.34
CA THR A 243 5.83 -18.97 -0.60
C THR A 243 4.43 -18.75 -1.18
N VAL A 244 3.40 -19.01 -0.37
CA VAL A 244 2.43 -17.93 -0.16
C VAL A 244 3.12 -16.92 0.75
N THR A 245 3.69 -15.85 0.18
CA THR A 245 3.74 -14.58 0.91
C THR A 245 2.40 -14.44 1.61
N ASP A 246 2.49 -14.36 2.93
CA ASP A 246 1.39 -14.01 3.81
C ASP A 246 0.55 -12.95 3.09
N THR A 247 -0.69 -13.32 2.76
CA THR A 247 -1.72 -12.35 2.37
C THR A 247 -2.76 -12.25 3.47
N LYS A 248 -2.33 -12.38 4.74
CA LYS A 248 -2.47 -11.19 5.60
C LYS A 248 -1.43 -10.20 5.10
N PRO A 249 -1.71 -8.88 5.00
CA PRO A 249 -0.59 -7.96 5.01
C PRO A 249 0.25 -8.33 6.24
N ASP A 250 1.47 -8.85 6.05
CA ASP A 250 2.49 -9.06 7.09
C ASP A 250 2.96 -7.68 7.58
N PHE A 251 1.99 -6.83 7.92
CA PHE A 251 2.22 -5.49 8.36
C PHE A 251 2.55 -5.59 9.83
N LYS A 252 3.84 -5.43 10.13
CA LYS A 252 4.32 -5.25 11.50
C LYS A 252 4.66 -3.77 11.66
N LEU A 253 4.21 -3.17 12.78
CA LEU A 253 4.62 -1.82 13.15
C LEU A 253 6.15 -1.73 13.22
N TYR A 254 6.77 -2.78 13.77
CA TYR A 254 8.21 -2.97 13.71
C TYR A 254 8.56 -4.39 13.25
N ARG A 255 9.41 -4.48 12.22
CA ARG A 255 9.99 -5.76 11.77
C ARG A 255 11.27 -6.17 12.51
N TYR A 256 11.76 -5.28 13.35
CA TYR A 256 12.89 -5.48 14.27
C TYR A 256 12.49 -5.03 15.67
N THR A 257 13.33 -5.29 16.66
CA THR A 257 13.14 -4.74 18.00
C THR A 257 13.91 -3.43 18.11
N PRO A 258 13.26 -2.26 18.30
CA PRO A 258 13.98 -0.99 18.36
C PRO A 258 15.12 -1.03 19.37
N SER A 259 16.32 -0.60 19.02
CA SER A 259 17.47 -0.64 19.91
C SER A 259 17.35 0.43 20.99
N LEU A 260 17.16 0.01 22.24
CA LEU A 260 17.12 0.91 23.39
C LEU A 260 18.37 1.80 23.50
N PRO A 261 19.62 1.28 23.42
CA PRO A 261 20.79 2.14 23.52
C PRO A 261 20.90 3.13 22.36
N ALA A 262 20.57 2.73 21.13
CA ALA A 262 20.59 3.65 19.98
C ALA A 262 19.53 4.76 20.14
N ALA A 263 18.31 4.43 20.57
CA ALA A 263 17.25 5.40 20.78
C ALA A 263 17.59 6.40 21.90
N ILE A 264 18.20 5.95 23.01
CA ILE A 264 18.66 6.83 24.09
C ILE A 264 19.77 7.78 23.62
N VAL A 265 20.79 7.25 22.93
CA VAL A 265 21.91 8.09 22.44
C VAL A 265 21.38 9.16 21.48
N THR A 266 20.55 8.78 20.52
CA THR A 266 19.98 9.71 19.55
C THR A 266 19.04 10.73 20.20
N LEU A 267 18.21 10.31 21.17
CA LEU A 267 17.38 11.21 21.97
C LEU A 267 18.24 12.28 22.67
N VAL A 268 19.31 11.87 23.36
CA VAL A 268 20.18 12.79 24.11
C VAL A 268 20.85 13.79 23.17
N ILE A 269 21.33 13.34 22.00
CA ILE A 269 21.94 14.22 21.00
C ILE A 269 20.93 15.27 20.50
N PHE A 270 19.73 14.84 20.10
CA PHE A 270 18.70 15.78 19.64
C PHE A 270 18.22 16.71 20.75
N ALA A 271 18.11 16.24 21.99
CA ALA A 271 17.74 17.07 23.14
C ALA A 271 18.79 18.17 23.38
N ILE A 272 20.08 17.81 23.41
CA ILE A 272 21.18 18.78 23.59
C ILE A 272 21.18 19.80 22.45
N LEU A 273 21.13 19.34 21.20
CA LEU A 273 21.12 20.24 20.04
C LEU A 273 19.89 21.16 20.03
N SER A 274 18.71 20.64 20.39
CA SER A 274 17.47 21.42 20.49
C SER A 274 17.57 22.49 21.58
N CYS A 275 18.07 22.14 22.77
CA CYS A 275 18.30 23.09 23.85
C CYS A 275 19.31 24.19 23.44
N LEU A 276 20.39 23.82 22.77
CA LEU A 276 21.39 24.77 22.28
C LEU A 276 20.81 25.72 21.21
N HIS A 277 19.99 25.20 20.30
CA HIS A 277 19.28 26.01 19.30
C HIS A 277 18.25 26.94 19.93
N ILE A 278 17.47 26.48 20.92
CA ILE A 278 16.52 27.31 21.65
C ILE A 278 17.25 28.42 22.40
N TRP A 279 18.33 28.10 23.12
CA TRP A 279 19.16 29.08 23.82
C TRP A 279 19.72 30.13 22.85
N ARG A 280 20.25 29.70 21.70
CA ARG A 280 20.81 30.60 20.70
C ARG A 280 19.74 31.43 20.01
N LEU A 281 18.56 30.86 19.75
CA LEU A 281 17.38 31.55 19.22
C LEU A 281 16.96 32.69 20.15
N SER A 282 16.86 32.43 21.46
CA SER A 282 16.51 33.44 22.46
C SER A 282 17.59 34.51 22.63
N LYS A 283 18.87 34.12 22.65
CA LYS A 283 19.99 35.06 22.80
C LYS A 283 20.16 35.96 21.58
N ALA A 284 20.06 35.39 20.38
CA ALA A 284 20.16 36.16 19.15
C ALA A 284 18.88 36.96 18.88
N ARG A 285 17.69 36.54 19.35
CA ARG A 285 16.38 37.09 18.92
C ARG A 285 16.08 36.86 17.43
N ALA A 286 16.62 35.77 16.87
CA ALA A 286 16.41 35.37 15.49
C ALA A 286 15.07 34.65 15.28
N TRP A 287 13.94 35.27 15.65
CA TRP A 287 12.61 34.63 15.71
C TRP A 287 12.14 33.98 14.40
N TYR A 288 12.67 34.42 13.26
CA TYR A 288 12.40 33.77 11.97
C TYR A 288 12.89 32.31 11.90
N PHE A 289 13.79 31.91 12.81
CA PHE A 289 14.37 30.57 12.90
C PHE A 289 13.60 29.66 13.88
N ILE A 290 12.43 30.08 14.38
CA ILE A 290 11.55 29.26 15.24
C ILE A 290 11.24 27.89 14.63
N PRO A 291 10.87 27.75 13.33
CA PRO A 291 10.55 26.45 12.76
C PRO A 291 11.70 25.45 12.91
N PHE A 292 12.95 25.91 12.82
CA PHE A 292 14.12 25.06 13.04
C PHE A 292 14.17 24.48 14.46
N ALA A 293 13.93 25.32 15.47
CA ALA A 293 13.89 24.88 16.87
C ALA A 293 12.72 23.90 17.14
N VAL A 294 11.56 24.13 16.52
CA VAL A 294 10.41 23.20 16.59
C VAL A 294 10.76 21.86 15.93
N GLY A 295 11.46 21.87 14.79
CA GLY A 295 11.94 20.65 14.13
C GLY A 295 12.86 19.82 15.02
N GLY A 296 13.79 20.46 15.74
CA GLY A 296 14.64 19.79 16.73
C GLY A 296 13.84 19.17 17.89
N ALA A 297 12.85 19.90 18.40
CA ALA A 297 11.96 19.37 19.44
C ALA A 297 11.16 18.16 18.94
N PHE A 298 10.72 18.16 17.68
CA PHE A 298 10.01 17.03 17.08
C PHE A 298 10.89 15.79 16.95
N GLU A 299 12.14 15.93 16.50
CA GLU A 299 13.11 14.80 16.51
C GLU A 299 13.28 14.27 17.95
N THR A 300 13.46 15.15 18.93
CA THR A 300 13.64 14.77 20.34
C THR A 300 12.44 13.96 20.86
N ILE A 301 11.22 14.47 20.69
CA ILE A 301 10.00 13.77 21.14
C ILE A 301 9.78 12.47 20.34
N GLY A 302 10.10 12.47 19.05
CA GLY A 302 10.03 11.28 18.20
C GLY A 302 10.91 10.14 18.71
N TYR A 303 12.18 10.42 19.03
CA TYR A 303 13.07 9.40 19.61
C TYR A 303 12.69 9.01 21.05
N ALA A 304 12.05 9.90 21.82
CA ALA A 304 11.47 9.54 23.11
C ALA A 304 10.30 8.54 22.96
N ALA A 305 9.39 8.77 22.02
CA ALA A 305 8.30 7.81 21.70
C ALA A 305 8.85 6.48 21.16
N ARG A 306 10.00 6.50 20.50
CA ARG A 306 10.69 5.29 20.05
C ARG A 306 11.25 4.45 21.21
N ILE A 307 11.71 5.07 22.30
CA ILE A 307 12.09 4.36 23.53
C ILE A 307 10.89 3.62 24.14
N VAL A 308 9.72 4.26 24.17
CA VAL A 308 8.48 3.60 24.62
C VAL A 308 8.17 2.37 23.74
N SER A 309 8.39 2.50 22.43
CA SER A 309 8.16 1.42 21.46
C SER A 309 9.14 0.24 21.57
N HIS A 310 10.27 0.40 22.27
CA HIS A 310 11.14 -0.72 22.62
C HIS A 310 10.44 -1.69 23.59
N ASN A 311 9.79 -1.13 24.61
CA ASN A 311 9.10 -1.89 25.66
C ASN A 311 7.76 -2.44 25.19
N ASP A 312 7.07 -1.73 24.29
CA ASP A 312 5.80 -2.14 23.70
C ASP A 312 5.76 -1.85 22.19
N LYS A 313 6.08 -2.87 21.38
CA LYS A 313 6.19 -2.78 19.92
C LYS A 313 4.83 -2.72 19.22
N ASP A 314 3.76 -3.11 19.92
CA ASP A 314 2.41 -3.13 19.39
C ASP A 314 1.64 -1.85 19.74
N SER A 315 2.28 -0.92 20.46
CA SER A 315 1.75 0.40 20.80
C SER A 315 1.60 1.28 19.55
N ILE A 316 0.39 1.28 18.98
CA ILE A 316 0.03 2.16 17.87
C ILE A 316 0.27 3.64 18.20
N PRO A 317 -0.07 4.17 19.40
CA PRO A 317 0.17 5.57 19.72
C PRO A 317 1.65 5.94 19.70
N ALA A 318 2.51 5.12 20.32
CA ALA A 318 3.95 5.39 20.35
C ALA A 318 4.54 5.33 18.94
N PHE A 319 4.18 4.32 18.15
CA PHE A 319 4.60 4.19 16.76
C PHE A 319 4.13 5.37 15.89
N THR A 320 2.89 5.83 16.08
CA THR A 320 2.30 6.93 15.31
C THR A 320 3.00 8.25 15.63
N VAL A 321 3.22 8.54 16.92
CA VAL A 321 3.89 9.77 17.37
C VAL A 321 5.32 9.82 16.82
N GLN A 322 6.12 8.76 16.98
CA GLN A 322 7.48 8.75 16.45
C GLN A 322 7.50 8.84 14.91
N ALA A 323 6.62 8.11 14.21
CA ALA A 323 6.58 8.15 12.74
C ALA A 323 6.24 9.56 12.22
N ILE A 324 5.23 10.22 12.78
CA ILE A 324 4.81 11.56 12.34
C ILE A 324 5.86 12.61 12.68
N LEU A 325 6.35 12.66 13.93
CA LEU A 325 7.24 13.74 14.36
C LEU A 325 8.60 13.69 13.67
N ILE A 326 9.18 12.48 13.54
CA ILE A 326 10.45 12.30 12.81
C ILE A 326 10.27 12.69 11.34
N LEU A 327 9.13 12.37 10.73
CA LEU A 327 8.84 12.68 9.32
C LEU A 327 8.55 14.17 9.07
N VAL A 328 8.01 14.92 10.06
CA VAL A 328 7.71 16.36 9.94
C VAL A 328 8.93 17.25 10.16
N ALA A 329 9.83 16.87 11.07
CA ALA A 329 11.04 17.65 11.38
C ALA A 329 11.85 18.15 10.16
N PRO A 330 12.13 17.36 9.11
CA PRO A 330 12.89 17.85 7.95
C PRO A 330 12.15 18.91 7.15
N ALA A 331 10.81 18.90 7.12
CA ALA A 331 10.03 19.96 6.48
C ALA A 331 10.17 21.28 7.25
N LEU A 332 10.28 21.23 8.58
CA LEU A 332 10.54 22.41 9.40
C LEU A 332 11.98 22.93 9.22
N PHE A 333 12.96 22.04 9.03
CA PHE A 333 14.31 22.43 8.63
C PHE A 333 14.34 23.03 7.22
N ALA A 334 13.57 22.47 6.27
CA ALA A 334 13.40 22.99 4.92
C ALA A 334 12.77 24.41 4.92
N ALA A 335 11.69 24.61 5.68
CA ALA A 335 11.08 25.93 5.86
C ALA A 335 12.09 26.98 6.35
N SER A 336 12.99 26.58 7.25
CA SER A 336 14.04 27.44 7.81
C SER A 336 15.07 27.88 6.76
N ILE A 337 15.50 26.97 5.89
CA ILE A 337 16.42 27.31 4.79
C ILE A 337 15.75 28.19 3.73
N TYR A 338 14.45 28.04 3.48
CA TYR A 338 13.71 28.93 2.57
C TYR A 338 13.69 30.37 3.10
N MET A 339 13.48 30.53 4.41
CA MET A 339 13.53 31.84 5.08
C MET A 339 14.94 32.45 5.05
N ILE A 340 15.99 31.65 5.26
CA ILE A 340 17.37 32.11 5.15
C ILE A 340 17.65 32.62 3.73
N LEU A 341 17.28 31.86 2.69
CA LEU A 341 17.49 32.30 1.30
C LEU A 341 16.77 33.62 1.02
N GLY A 342 15.51 33.76 1.44
CA GLY A 342 14.76 35.01 1.28
C GLY A 342 15.45 36.20 1.93
N ARG A 343 16.00 36.00 3.14
CA ARG A 343 16.78 37.04 3.85
C ARG A 343 18.09 37.38 3.15
N ILE A 344 18.84 36.39 2.65
CA ILE A 344 20.06 36.63 1.87
C ILE A 344 19.74 37.50 0.64
N ILE A 345 18.68 37.18 -0.11
CA ILE A 345 18.29 37.95 -1.31
C ILE A 345 17.97 39.41 -0.94
N ILE A 346 17.24 39.63 0.16
CA ILE A 346 16.87 40.97 0.64
C ILE A 346 18.13 41.74 1.10
N SER A 347 18.98 41.11 1.90
CA SER A 347 20.21 41.73 2.42
C SER A 347 21.19 42.09 1.31
N LEU A 348 21.22 41.35 0.19
CA LEU A 348 22.01 41.69 -0.99
C LEU A 348 21.35 42.75 -1.89
N ARG A 349 20.14 43.22 -1.58
CA ARG A 349 19.32 44.09 -2.47
C ARG A 349 19.16 43.51 -3.88
N ALA A 350 19.07 42.18 -3.96
CA ALA A 350 19.12 41.41 -5.21
C ALA A 350 17.75 40.80 -5.59
N GLN A 351 16.65 41.39 -5.14
CA GLN A 351 15.29 40.87 -5.34
C GLN A 351 14.95 40.68 -6.83
N HIS A 352 15.44 41.56 -7.70
CA HIS A 352 15.25 41.50 -9.15
C HIS A 352 15.94 40.31 -9.83
N LEU A 353 16.94 39.69 -9.17
CA LEU A 353 17.63 38.50 -9.69
C LEU A 353 16.92 37.20 -9.31
N SER A 354 16.03 37.23 -8.32
CA SER A 354 15.29 36.06 -7.86
C SER A 354 14.30 35.56 -8.92
N LEU A 355 14.20 34.24 -9.11
CA LEU A 355 13.23 33.63 -10.03
C LEU A 355 11.79 33.78 -9.50
N ILE A 356 11.62 33.68 -8.19
CA ILE A 356 10.34 33.86 -7.50
C ILE A 356 10.42 35.17 -6.71
N PRO A 357 9.39 36.04 -6.78
CA PRO A 357 9.34 37.23 -5.93
C PRO A 357 9.53 36.86 -4.46
N VAL A 358 10.46 37.53 -3.77
CA VAL A 358 10.90 37.12 -2.41
C VAL A 358 9.72 37.03 -1.41
N ARG A 359 8.71 37.89 -1.56
CA ARG A 359 7.45 37.86 -0.78
C ARG A 359 6.67 36.55 -0.86
N TRP A 360 6.84 35.79 -1.96
CA TRP A 360 6.20 34.51 -2.22
C TRP A 360 7.14 33.32 -2.06
N LEU A 361 8.46 33.54 -2.06
CA LEU A 361 9.48 32.48 -1.99
C LEU A 361 9.19 31.49 -0.86
N THR A 362 9.19 31.96 0.39
CA THR A 362 8.92 31.09 1.56
C THR A 362 7.52 30.50 1.51
N LYS A 363 6.51 31.29 1.11
CA LYS A 363 5.10 30.86 1.11
C LYS A 363 4.85 29.69 0.16
N VAL A 364 5.43 29.75 -1.05
CA VAL A 364 5.25 28.73 -2.08
C VAL A 364 5.87 27.40 -1.62
N PHE A 365 7.12 27.43 -1.15
CA PHE A 365 7.80 26.20 -0.76
C PHE A 365 7.22 25.60 0.52
N VAL A 366 6.90 26.41 1.53
CA VAL A 366 6.21 25.91 2.75
C VAL A 366 4.84 25.34 2.43
N CYS A 367 4.10 25.93 1.48
CA CYS A 367 2.81 25.36 1.03
C CYS A 367 3.00 23.98 0.39
N GLY A 368 4.04 23.80 -0.43
CA GLY A 368 4.40 22.50 -1.00
C GLY A 368 4.78 21.46 0.07
N ASP A 369 5.51 21.87 1.11
CA ASP A 369 5.83 21.01 2.25
C ASP A 369 4.59 20.63 3.06
N ILE A 370 3.66 21.57 3.28
CA ILE A 370 2.38 21.28 3.97
C ILE A 370 1.53 20.31 3.14
N LEU A 371 1.47 20.49 1.82
CA LEU A 371 0.73 19.60 0.92
C LEU A 371 1.32 18.17 0.94
N SER A 372 2.63 18.05 0.78
CA SER A 372 3.31 16.76 0.82
C SER A 372 3.17 16.07 2.18
N PHE A 373 3.29 16.81 3.28
CA PHE A 373 3.05 16.28 4.62
C PHE A 373 1.59 15.83 4.80
N SER A 374 0.62 16.60 4.31
CA SER A 374 -0.80 16.25 4.41
C SER A 374 -1.09 14.94 3.69
N LEU A 375 -0.47 14.71 2.53
CA LEU A 375 -0.55 13.42 1.83
C LEU A 375 0.07 12.30 2.67
N GLN A 376 1.26 12.50 3.25
CA GLN A 376 1.92 11.49 4.09
C GLN A 376 1.09 11.16 5.35
N ALA A 377 0.54 12.17 6.03
CA ALA A 377 -0.33 11.99 7.18
C ALA A 377 -1.64 11.28 6.81
N ALA A 378 -2.27 11.66 5.70
CA ALA A 378 -3.47 11.00 5.20
C ALA A 378 -3.18 9.53 4.85
N GLY A 379 -2.08 9.25 4.17
CA GLY A 379 -1.67 7.90 3.82
C GLY A 379 -1.38 7.04 5.06
N GLY A 380 -0.67 7.58 6.06
CA GLY A 380 -0.45 6.92 7.35
C GLY A 380 -1.75 6.65 8.12
N GLY A 381 -2.68 7.60 8.12
CA GLY A 381 -4.02 7.42 8.72
C GLY A 381 -4.84 6.34 8.02
N ILE A 382 -4.75 6.23 6.69
CA ILE A 382 -5.41 5.17 5.92
C ILE A 382 -4.80 3.80 6.29
N GLN A 383 -3.46 3.70 6.42
CA GLN A 383 -2.80 2.46 6.87
C GLN A 383 -3.21 2.05 8.29
N ALA A 384 -3.44 3.02 9.18
CA ALA A 384 -3.87 2.74 10.55
C ALA A 384 -5.27 2.09 10.65
N SER A 385 -6.09 2.14 9.59
CA SER A 385 -7.47 1.62 9.60
C SER A 385 -7.60 0.07 9.58
N ARG A 386 -6.49 -0.68 9.55
CA ARG A 386 -6.42 -2.16 9.60
C ARG A 386 -7.24 -2.93 8.55
N LYS A 387 -7.71 -2.28 7.48
CA LYS A 387 -8.40 -2.94 6.35
C LYS A 387 -7.39 -3.39 5.29
N ILE A 388 -7.54 -4.61 4.76
CA ILE A 388 -6.60 -5.23 3.81
C ILE A 388 -6.30 -4.33 2.59
N GLY A 389 -7.32 -3.69 1.99
CA GLY A 389 -7.13 -2.76 0.86
C GLY A 389 -6.84 -1.30 1.24
N ALA A 390 -6.74 -0.97 2.53
CA ALA A 390 -6.37 0.37 2.99
C ALA A 390 -4.85 0.54 3.06
N TYR A 391 -4.09 -0.52 3.32
CA TYR A 391 -2.63 -0.46 3.41
C TYR A 391 -1.97 -0.02 2.09
N ASP A 392 -2.23 -0.72 0.99
CA ASP A 392 -1.66 -0.40 -0.33
C ASP A 392 -2.06 1.00 -0.80
N ARG A 393 -3.29 1.43 -0.49
CA ARG A 393 -3.76 2.78 -0.80
C ARG A 393 -3.02 3.81 0.04
N GLY A 394 -2.88 3.58 1.33
CA GLY A 394 -2.16 4.46 2.23
C GLY A 394 -0.69 4.58 1.85
N GLU A 395 -0.03 3.47 1.49
CA GLU A 395 1.36 3.46 1.01
C GLU A 395 1.55 4.31 -0.25
N LYS A 396 0.68 4.14 -1.26
CA LYS A 396 0.71 4.95 -2.48
C LYS A 396 0.49 6.44 -2.20
N VAL A 397 -0.36 6.77 -1.23
CA VAL A 397 -0.63 8.15 -0.82
C VAL A 397 0.58 8.75 -0.09
N ILE A 398 1.26 8.00 0.80
CA ILE A 398 2.52 8.44 1.42
C ILE A 398 3.59 8.68 0.36
N LEU A 399 3.76 7.71 -0.56
CA LEU A 399 4.75 7.78 -1.63
C LEU A 399 4.51 9.02 -2.54
N ALA A 400 3.25 9.31 -2.88
CA ALA A 400 2.89 10.51 -3.62
C ALA A 400 3.31 11.79 -2.87
N GLY A 401 3.09 11.85 -1.56
CA GLY A 401 3.54 12.96 -0.72
C GLY A 401 5.07 13.14 -0.74
N LEU A 402 5.83 12.05 -0.58
CA LEU A 402 7.29 12.09 -0.65
C LEU A 402 7.81 12.56 -2.02
N PHE A 403 7.18 12.15 -3.12
CA PHE A 403 7.54 12.65 -4.46
C PHE A 403 7.27 14.15 -4.61
N VAL A 404 6.11 14.63 -4.15
CA VAL A 404 5.79 16.07 -4.14
C VAL A 404 6.86 16.84 -3.36
N GLN A 405 7.26 16.33 -2.20
CA GLN A 405 8.32 16.93 -1.36
C GLN A 405 9.65 17.05 -2.12
N ILE A 406 10.11 15.97 -2.76
CA ILE A 406 11.37 15.98 -3.54
C ILE A 406 11.29 16.98 -4.70
N VAL A 407 10.17 17.02 -5.43
CA VAL A 407 10.00 17.94 -6.57
C VAL A 407 10.02 19.40 -6.11
N VAL A 408 9.27 19.72 -5.05
CA VAL A 408 9.21 21.08 -4.48
C VAL A 408 10.59 21.50 -3.95
N PHE A 409 11.26 20.61 -3.21
CA PHE A 409 12.59 20.88 -2.65
C PHE A 409 13.66 20.99 -3.75
N GLY A 410 13.60 20.13 -4.77
CA GLY A 410 14.47 20.22 -5.94
C GLY A 410 14.31 21.54 -6.68
N PHE A 411 13.07 22.01 -6.84
CA PHE A 411 12.78 23.33 -7.42
C PHE A 411 13.35 24.48 -6.56
N PHE A 412 13.38 24.35 -5.23
CA PHE A 412 14.05 25.30 -4.35
C PHE A 412 15.57 25.33 -4.59
N VAL A 413 16.23 24.17 -4.67
CA VAL A 413 17.67 24.09 -4.94
C VAL A 413 18.02 24.73 -6.28
N ILE A 414 17.22 24.49 -7.32
CA ILE A 414 17.37 25.12 -8.64
C ILE A 414 17.21 26.65 -8.54
N THR A 415 16.16 27.12 -7.84
CA THR A 415 15.91 28.55 -7.63
C THR A 415 17.08 29.23 -6.93
N SER A 416 17.62 28.60 -5.88
CA SER A 416 18.80 29.08 -5.15
C SER A 416 20.05 29.10 -6.02
N GLY A 417 20.31 28.05 -6.80
CA GLY A 417 21.44 27.98 -7.72
C GLY A 417 21.37 29.01 -8.85
N LEU A 418 20.19 29.25 -9.41
CA LEU A 418 19.96 30.29 -10.41
C LEU A 418 20.18 31.69 -9.84
N PHE A 419 19.68 31.95 -8.63
CA PHE A 419 19.93 33.20 -7.91
C PHE A 419 21.44 33.41 -7.70
N HIS A 420 22.15 32.41 -7.19
CA HIS A 420 23.59 32.47 -6.95
C HIS A 420 24.36 32.76 -8.24
N ARG A 421 24.07 32.03 -9.34
CA ARG A 421 24.73 32.28 -10.63
C ARG A 421 24.46 33.69 -11.15
N LYS A 422 23.21 34.17 -11.07
CA LYS A 422 22.85 35.54 -11.49
C LYS A 422 23.57 36.60 -10.66
N CYS A 423 23.68 36.39 -9.34
CA CYS A 423 24.35 37.31 -8.43
C CYS A 423 25.87 37.33 -8.63
N LEU A 424 26.49 36.20 -9.03
CA LEU A 424 27.92 36.19 -9.41
C LEU A 424 28.18 36.93 -10.73
N ASN A 425 27.29 36.79 -11.71
CA ASN A 425 27.45 37.43 -13.02
C ASN A 425 27.13 38.93 -12.98
N ASN A 426 26.09 39.31 -12.23
CA ASN A 426 25.65 40.69 -12.05
C ASN A 426 25.60 41.02 -10.55
N PRO A 427 26.77 41.20 -9.88
CA PRO A 427 26.82 41.45 -8.45
C PRO A 427 26.22 42.81 -8.12
N THR A 428 25.31 42.84 -7.15
CA THR A 428 24.85 44.09 -6.55
C THR A 428 25.97 44.76 -5.77
N PRO A 429 25.90 46.08 -5.49
CA PRO A 429 26.91 46.76 -4.68
C PRO A 429 27.17 46.06 -3.34
N ALA A 430 26.11 45.66 -2.64
CA ALA A 430 26.21 44.91 -1.37
C ALA A 430 26.91 43.55 -1.53
N ALA A 431 26.70 42.86 -2.65
CA ALA A 431 27.38 41.59 -2.94
C ALA A 431 28.86 41.77 -3.30
N ARG A 432 29.20 42.87 -3.99
CA ARG A 432 30.56 43.23 -4.40
C ARG A 432 31.42 43.67 -3.22
N GLU A 433 30.83 44.45 -2.32
CA GLU A 433 31.47 44.93 -1.08
C GLU A 433 31.57 43.84 -0.01
N ASN A 434 30.89 42.70 -0.22
CA ASN A 434 30.87 41.57 0.71
C ASN A 434 30.49 42.00 2.13
N VAL A 435 29.45 42.85 2.24
CA VAL A 435 28.96 43.45 3.50
C VAL A 435 28.70 42.40 4.59
N PHE A 436 28.37 41.18 4.17
CA PHE A 436 28.29 40.00 5.00
C PHE A 436 28.73 38.77 4.17
N PRO A 437 29.11 37.63 4.80
CA PRO A 437 29.67 36.47 4.11
C PRO A 437 28.60 35.64 3.37
N TRP A 438 27.85 36.27 2.46
CA TRP A 438 26.70 35.68 1.76
C TRP A 438 27.02 34.41 0.97
N LYS A 439 28.24 34.30 0.44
CA LYS A 439 28.71 33.08 -0.26
C LYS A 439 28.87 31.90 0.69
N LEU A 440 29.36 32.16 1.92
CA LEU A 440 29.45 31.14 2.95
C LEU A 440 28.05 30.70 3.35
N ASP A 441 27.12 31.64 3.56
CA ASP A 441 25.73 31.33 3.90
C ASP A 441 25.05 30.48 2.83
N LEU A 442 25.26 30.79 1.54
CA LEU A 442 24.75 29.96 0.43
C LEU A 442 25.41 28.58 0.39
N ASN A 443 26.72 28.47 0.65
CA ASN A 443 27.41 27.18 0.70
C ASN A 443 26.90 26.31 1.86
N VAL A 444 26.65 26.91 3.02
CA VAL A 444 25.99 26.25 4.16
C VAL A 444 24.59 25.80 3.77
N LEU A 445 23.83 26.66 3.08
CA LEU A 445 22.50 26.35 2.57
C LEU A 445 22.51 25.14 1.62
N TYR A 446 23.45 25.07 0.67
CA TYR A 446 23.57 23.93 -0.24
C TYR A 446 24.00 22.67 0.48
N THR A 447 24.94 22.76 1.42
CA THR A 447 25.40 21.61 2.21
C THR A 447 24.23 20.98 2.97
N VAL A 448 23.45 21.81 3.69
CA VAL A 448 22.25 21.35 4.39
C VAL A 448 21.19 20.83 3.41
N SER A 449 21.00 21.50 2.28
CA SER A 449 20.04 21.07 1.26
C SER A 449 20.36 19.68 0.71
N ILE A 450 21.64 19.37 0.50
CA ILE A 450 22.07 18.04 0.05
C ILE A 450 21.75 16.99 1.12
N LEU A 451 22.02 17.27 2.40
CA LEU A 451 21.70 16.35 3.50
C LEU A 451 20.18 16.06 3.59
N ILE A 452 19.34 17.09 3.49
CA ILE A 452 17.88 16.95 3.49
C ILE A 452 17.38 16.21 2.24
N LEU A 453 18.00 16.42 1.08
CA LEU A 453 17.63 15.75 -0.16
C LEU A 453 18.00 14.26 -0.12
N VAL A 454 19.21 13.91 0.35
CA VAL A 454 19.63 12.50 0.51
C VAL A 454 18.66 11.77 1.44
N ARG A 455 18.28 12.39 2.56
CA ARG A 455 17.24 11.89 3.47
C ARG A 455 15.93 11.65 2.72
N SER A 456 15.45 12.64 1.97
CA SER A 456 14.18 12.56 1.24
C SER A 456 14.18 11.43 0.18
N ILE A 457 15.30 11.26 -0.54
CA ILE A 457 15.47 10.17 -1.51
C ILE A 457 15.47 8.81 -0.80
N PHE A 458 16.22 8.69 0.31
CA PHE A 458 16.21 7.47 1.12
C PHE A 458 14.80 7.12 1.58
N ARG A 459 14.01 8.09 2.05
CA ARG A 459 12.61 7.89 2.44
C ARG A 459 11.75 7.40 1.29
N VAL A 460 11.92 7.93 0.08
CA VAL A 460 11.23 7.38 -1.10
C VAL A 460 11.61 5.92 -1.34
N VAL A 461 12.91 5.58 -1.34
CA VAL A 461 13.37 4.21 -1.58
C VAL A 461 12.95 3.26 -0.46
N GLU A 462 12.90 3.71 0.78
CA GLU A 462 12.40 2.95 1.93
C GLU A 462 10.92 2.61 1.73
N TYR A 463 10.08 3.60 1.39
CA TYR A 463 8.64 3.39 1.21
C TYR A 463 8.28 2.65 -0.08
N THR A 464 9.08 2.73 -1.16
CA THR A 464 8.82 1.92 -2.38
C THR A 464 9.07 0.43 -2.18
N GLN A 465 9.86 0.04 -1.18
CA GLN A 465 10.06 -1.37 -0.83
C GLN A 465 8.91 -1.96 0.01
N GLY A 466 7.97 -1.13 0.45
CA GLY A 466 6.84 -1.53 1.29
C GLY A 466 7.24 -1.96 2.71
N ASN A 467 6.24 -2.34 3.52
CA ASN A 467 6.47 -2.71 4.93
C ASN A 467 7.46 -3.88 5.11
N GLY A 468 7.57 -4.79 4.13
CA GLY A 468 8.51 -5.92 4.13
C GLY A 468 9.89 -5.65 3.53
N GLY A 469 10.16 -4.41 3.13
CA GLY A 469 11.41 -4.01 2.50
C GLY A 469 12.65 -4.26 3.35
N PHE A 470 13.78 -4.46 2.70
CA PHE A 470 15.07 -4.63 3.38
C PHE A 470 15.44 -3.41 4.22
N LEU A 471 15.19 -2.19 3.71
CA LEU A 471 15.52 -0.95 4.42
C LEU A 471 14.68 -0.73 5.68
N ILE A 472 13.35 -0.87 5.58
CA ILE A 472 12.46 -0.69 6.73
C ILE A 472 12.62 -1.82 7.77
N SER A 473 13.13 -2.98 7.37
CA SER A 473 13.37 -4.12 8.27
C SER A 473 14.69 -4.03 9.04
N HIS A 474 15.59 -3.12 8.68
CA HIS A 474 16.89 -2.96 9.34
C HIS A 474 17.02 -1.56 9.95
N GLU A 475 17.02 -1.52 11.28
CA GLU A 475 17.04 -0.28 12.05
C GLU A 475 18.24 0.64 11.74
N VAL A 476 19.39 0.08 11.36
CA VAL A 476 20.62 0.83 11.09
C VAL A 476 20.39 1.92 10.03
N PHE A 477 19.58 1.65 9.01
CA PHE A 477 19.35 2.61 7.93
C PHE A 477 18.60 3.85 8.40
N LEU A 478 17.67 3.71 9.35
CA LEU A 478 16.98 4.85 9.96
C LEU A 478 17.99 5.74 10.71
N TYR A 479 18.91 5.17 11.48
CA TYR A 479 19.89 6.00 12.19
C TYR A 479 20.91 6.67 11.26
N VAL A 480 21.37 5.97 10.22
CA VAL A 480 22.40 6.48 9.31
C VAL A 480 21.83 7.47 8.29
N PHE A 481 20.73 7.13 7.63
CA PHE A 481 20.17 7.91 6.52
C PHE A 481 19.03 8.83 6.93
N ASP A 482 18.62 8.83 8.20
CA ASP A 482 17.65 9.77 8.74
C ASP A 482 18.23 10.57 9.91
N ALA A 483 18.49 9.91 11.05
CA ALA A 483 18.89 10.57 12.28
C ALA A 483 20.21 11.35 12.13
N LEU A 484 21.26 10.68 11.63
CA LEU A 484 22.59 11.27 11.50
C LEU A 484 22.60 12.45 10.54
N LEU A 485 21.86 12.36 9.41
CA LEU A 485 21.74 13.47 8.47
C LEU A 485 21.13 14.70 9.14
N MET A 486 20.09 14.53 9.96
CA MET A 486 19.46 15.65 10.66
C MET A 486 20.30 16.21 11.82
N VAL A 487 21.02 15.34 12.54
CA VAL A 487 22.01 15.76 13.53
C VAL A 487 23.07 16.63 12.87
N MET A 488 23.58 16.26 11.68
CA MET A 488 24.53 17.08 10.94
C MET A 488 23.92 18.41 10.51
N VAL A 489 22.67 18.45 10.04
CA VAL A 489 21.98 19.70 9.72
C VAL A 489 21.89 20.64 10.93
N MET A 490 21.49 20.10 12.09
CA MET A 490 21.43 20.87 13.33
C MET A 490 22.81 21.32 13.80
N ALA A 491 23.84 20.48 13.70
CA ALA A 491 25.20 20.84 14.07
C ALA A 491 25.78 21.93 13.16
N ILE A 492 25.56 21.84 11.84
CA ILE A 492 25.99 22.86 10.87
C ILE A 492 25.36 24.21 11.21
N PHE A 493 24.04 24.28 11.40
CA PHE A 493 23.40 25.54 11.77
C PHE A 493 23.71 26.00 13.18
N LEU A 494 24.15 25.10 14.07
CA LEU A 494 24.68 25.50 15.37
C LEU A 494 26.07 26.13 15.24
N ILE A 495 26.93 25.68 14.34
CA ILE A 495 28.27 26.27 14.16
C ILE A 495 28.16 27.56 13.35
N TRP A 496 27.59 27.48 12.16
CA TRP A 496 27.35 28.60 11.25
C TRP A 496 25.95 29.16 11.44
N TYR A 497 25.75 29.77 12.59
CA TYR A 497 24.47 30.38 12.92
C TYR A 497 24.28 31.70 12.19
N VAL A 498 23.05 31.96 11.76
CA VAL A 498 22.71 33.06 10.87
C VAL A 498 22.18 34.26 11.68
N ASP A 499 22.94 34.74 12.65
CA ASP A 499 22.52 35.87 13.50
C ASP A 499 22.63 37.23 12.79
N HIS A 500 23.53 37.38 11.83
CA HIS A 500 23.74 38.61 11.05
C HIS A 500 22.59 38.96 10.08
N LEU A 501 21.68 38.03 9.78
CA LEU A 501 20.53 38.28 8.88
C LEU A 501 19.29 38.84 9.60
N GLN A 502 19.47 39.44 10.78
CA GLN A 502 18.38 40.09 11.52
C GLN A 502 17.92 41.38 10.84
N TYR A 503 16.88 41.22 10.03
CA TYR A 503 16.11 42.32 9.48
C TYR A 503 15.02 42.75 10.48
N LYS A 504 15.00 44.05 10.82
CA LYS A 504 13.81 44.76 11.33
C LYS A 504 12.87 44.99 10.15
N ASP A 505 11.60 44.65 10.29
CA ASP A 505 10.59 44.89 9.27
C ASP A 505 10.69 46.33 8.73
N ALA A 506 10.91 46.49 7.42
CA ALA A 506 10.77 47.78 6.78
C ALA A 506 9.28 48.06 6.55
N ASP A 507 8.68 48.67 7.57
CA ASP A 507 7.66 49.67 7.33
C ASP A 507 8.35 50.99 6.97
N HIS A 508 8.95 51.09 5.77
CA HIS A 508 9.20 52.36 5.07
C HIS A 508 9.65 52.06 3.64
N TYR A 509 8.69 52.10 2.72
CA TYR A 509 8.97 52.38 1.31
C TYR A 509 9.29 53.86 1.19
N ASP A 510 10.54 54.25 1.46
CA ASP A 510 11.06 55.48 0.87
C ASP A 510 11.63 55.10 -0.50
N LEU A 511 10.74 55.15 -1.49
CA LEU A 511 11.15 55.48 -2.84
C LEU A 511 11.71 56.90 -2.75
N GLU A 512 13.03 57.05 -2.58
CA GLU A 512 13.67 58.32 -2.91
C GLU A 512 13.32 58.62 -4.37
N PRO A 513 12.60 59.72 -4.67
CA PRO A 513 12.49 60.19 -6.03
C PRO A 513 13.90 60.55 -6.49
N CYS A 514 14.28 60.09 -7.68
CA CYS A 514 15.39 60.68 -8.41
C CYS A 514 15.18 62.20 -8.43
N VAL A 515 16.04 62.93 -7.72
CA VAL A 515 16.18 64.37 -7.90
C VAL A 515 16.84 64.55 -9.26
N ASP A 516 16.09 65.06 -10.24
CA ASP A 516 16.65 65.56 -11.49
C ASP A 516 17.56 66.75 -11.14
N ASP A 517 18.86 66.54 -11.29
CA ASP A 517 19.89 67.57 -11.16
C ASP A 517 19.93 68.39 -12.46
N ASP A 518 18.96 69.29 -12.62
CA ASP A 518 19.00 70.35 -13.63
C ASP A 518 19.34 71.68 -12.96
N THR A 519 20.59 71.81 -12.50
CA THR A 519 21.24 73.12 -12.39
C THR A 519 22.70 73.06 -12.85
N ASN A 520 22.96 73.43 -14.12
CA ASN A 520 23.94 74.46 -14.49
C ASN A 520 24.09 74.62 -16.02
N SER A 521 23.47 75.70 -16.53
CA SER A 521 24.04 76.89 -17.19
C SER A 521 25.24 76.72 -18.16
N PRO A 522 25.35 77.60 -19.17
CA PRO A 522 25.77 78.99 -18.91
C PRO A 522 24.70 80.06 -19.10
#